data_AF-A0A7S1LIU9-F1
#
_entry.id   AF-A0A7S1LIU9-F1
#
_cell.length_a   1.000
_cell.length_b   1.000
_cell.length_c   1.000
_cell.angle_alpha   90.00
_cell.angle_beta   90.00
_cell.angle_gamma   90.00
#
_symmetry.space_group_name_H-M   'P 1'
#
loop_
_entity.id
_entity.type
_entity.pdbx_description
1 polymer ?
#
loop_
_entity_poly.entity_id
_entity_poly.type
_entity_poly.pdbx_seq_one_letter_code
_entity_poly.pdbx_strand_id
1 'polypeptide(L)'
;MARPVAEEADLRNIQRMPYESLRPQFRAQVEGFVKKAYTSMKPKRVEGAHVSGSMFVDLASEYCKAINGSAVPTIQSAWTSVVQHQLRLCLKDAVQVYRSQMNDKAMQHLPMNEDQLHETHKAAKAEGLKVFLAPKFDSNDPKFREYRAELASRVRQLYEHVKAENAGSSQRHCERLAKELHSRHIETQFGRGQGLEPLLQEWEQAREAYRQRAMGPARTEVL
;
A
#
# COMPACT_ATOMS: atom_id res chain seq x y z
N MET A 1 -31.21 -35.81 -19.14
CA MET A 1 -31.79 -35.49 -17.81
C MET A 1 -33.22 -36.01 -17.80
N ALA A 2 -33.71 -36.57 -16.69
CA ALA A 2 -35.06 -37.08 -16.58
C ALA A 2 -36.08 -35.93 -16.69
N ARG A 3 -37.30 -36.22 -17.14
CA ARG A 3 -38.37 -35.22 -17.15
C ARG A 3 -38.79 -34.91 -15.71
N PRO A 4 -38.94 -33.64 -15.30
CA PRO A 4 -39.21 -33.28 -13.91
C PRO A 4 -40.61 -33.69 -13.40
N VAL A 5 -41.63 -33.71 -14.26
CA VAL A 5 -43.00 -34.15 -13.98
C VAL A 5 -43.52 -34.99 -15.15
N ALA A 6 -44.62 -35.72 -14.96
CA ALA A 6 -45.20 -36.59 -16.00
C ALA A 6 -46.12 -35.81 -16.95
N GLU A 7 -47.00 -34.97 -16.39
CA GLU A 7 -48.04 -34.26 -17.13
C GLU A 7 -47.54 -32.95 -17.78
N GLU A 8 -48.04 -32.65 -18.98
CA GLU A 8 -47.69 -31.44 -19.72
C GLU A 8 -48.22 -30.17 -19.02
N ALA A 9 -49.39 -30.27 -18.39
CA ALA A 9 -50.00 -29.16 -17.65
C ALA A 9 -49.12 -28.72 -16.47
N ASP A 10 -48.50 -29.68 -15.77
CA ASP A 10 -47.61 -29.43 -14.65
C ASP A 10 -46.30 -28.78 -15.10
N LEU A 11 -45.77 -29.14 -16.28
CA LEU A 11 -44.56 -28.51 -16.82
C LEU A 11 -44.71 -27.01 -17.05
N ARG A 12 -45.89 -26.57 -17.49
CA ARG A 12 -46.18 -25.14 -17.68
C ARG A 12 -46.11 -24.37 -16.37
N ASN A 13 -46.39 -25.03 -15.25
CA ASN A 13 -46.41 -24.45 -13.90
C ASN A 13 -45.19 -24.82 -13.05
N ILE A 14 -44.17 -25.45 -13.64
CA ILE A 14 -43.06 -26.08 -12.91
C ILE A 14 -42.31 -25.15 -11.97
N GLN A 15 -42.17 -23.86 -12.33
CA GLN A 15 -41.49 -22.86 -11.50
C GLN A 15 -42.22 -22.56 -10.18
N ARG A 16 -43.51 -22.88 -10.10
CA ARG A 16 -44.36 -22.67 -8.92
C ARG A 16 -44.59 -23.94 -8.11
N MET A 17 -44.16 -25.09 -8.63
CA MET A 17 -44.35 -26.37 -7.95
C MET A 17 -43.28 -26.57 -6.85
N PRO A 18 -43.64 -27.17 -5.70
CA PRO A 18 -42.66 -27.53 -4.68
C PRO A 18 -41.61 -28.50 -5.26
N TYR A 19 -40.34 -28.32 -4.91
CA TYR A 19 -39.26 -29.14 -5.45
C TYR A 19 -39.47 -30.64 -5.15
N GLU A 20 -39.98 -30.94 -3.95
CA GLU A 20 -40.25 -32.28 -3.44
C GLU A 20 -41.32 -33.02 -4.25
N SER A 21 -42.22 -32.27 -4.91
CA SER A 21 -43.26 -32.80 -5.80
C SER A 21 -42.70 -33.27 -7.14
N LEU A 22 -41.47 -32.88 -7.48
CA LEU A 22 -40.80 -33.33 -8.70
C LEU A 22 -40.35 -34.78 -8.57
N ARG A 23 -40.27 -35.45 -9.72
CA ARG A 23 -39.90 -36.87 -9.81
C ARG A 23 -38.57 -37.12 -9.10
N PRO A 24 -38.48 -38.13 -8.20
CA PRO A 24 -37.26 -38.40 -7.43
C PRO A 24 -36.00 -38.58 -8.29
N GLN A 25 -36.14 -39.23 -9.45
CA GLN A 25 -35.04 -39.41 -10.40
C GLN A 25 -34.53 -38.09 -10.97
N PHE A 26 -35.41 -37.12 -11.23
CA PHE A 26 -35.00 -35.78 -11.68
C PHE A 26 -34.26 -35.05 -10.57
N ARG A 27 -34.79 -35.08 -9.33
CA ARG A 27 -34.14 -34.46 -8.17
C ARG A 27 -32.74 -34.99 -7.94
N ALA A 28 -32.58 -36.31 -7.90
CA ALA A 28 -31.26 -36.94 -7.76
C ALA A 28 -30.27 -36.51 -8.86
N GLN A 29 -30.74 -36.31 -10.09
CA GLN A 29 -29.90 -35.82 -11.19
C GLN A 29 -29.54 -34.34 -11.06
N VAL A 30 -30.47 -33.49 -10.60
CA VAL A 30 -30.20 -32.07 -10.31
C VAL A 30 -29.20 -31.96 -9.16
N GLU A 31 -29.42 -32.66 -8.06
CA GLU A 31 -28.52 -32.68 -6.90
C GLU A 31 -27.13 -33.18 -7.29
N GLY A 32 -27.06 -34.24 -8.09
CA GLY A 32 -25.81 -34.75 -8.65
C GLY A 32 -25.10 -33.73 -9.54
N PHE A 33 -25.85 -33.01 -10.40
CA PHE A 33 -25.31 -31.93 -11.23
C PHE A 33 -24.77 -30.77 -10.38
N VAL A 34 -25.55 -30.31 -9.39
CA VAL A 34 -25.17 -29.23 -8.48
C VAL A 34 -23.90 -29.60 -7.72
N LYS A 35 -23.85 -30.80 -7.14
CA LYS A 35 -22.65 -31.32 -6.46
C LYS A 35 -21.45 -31.34 -7.40
N LYS A 36 -21.64 -31.80 -8.64
CA LYS A 36 -20.57 -31.82 -9.65
C LYS A 36 -20.12 -30.40 -10.00
N ALA A 37 -21.03 -29.44 -10.16
CA ALA A 37 -20.68 -28.05 -10.44
C ALA A 37 -19.82 -27.47 -9.30
N TYR A 38 -20.27 -27.57 -8.05
CA TYR A 38 -19.53 -27.03 -6.89
C TYR A 38 -18.17 -27.70 -6.67
N THR A 39 -18.03 -28.99 -6.98
CA THR A 39 -16.76 -29.72 -6.82
C THR A 39 -15.80 -29.54 -8.00
N SER A 40 -16.28 -29.16 -9.18
CA SER A 40 -15.45 -29.06 -10.40
C SER A 40 -15.14 -27.63 -10.83
N MET A 41 -15.88 -26.64 -10.35
CA MET A 41 -15.66 -25.24 -10.72
C MET A 41 -14.27 -24.74 -10.31
N LYS A 42 -13.55 -24.19 -11.29
CA LYS A 42 -12.27 -23.52 -11.07
C LYS A 42 -12.47 -22.01 -11.16
N PRO A 43 -11.71 -21.21 -10.38
CA PRO A 43 -11.69 -19.76 -10.55
C PRO A 43 -11.42 -19.38 -12.00
N LYS A 44 -12.11 -18.34 -12.49
CA LYS A 44 -11.91 -17.84 -13.85
C LYS A 44 -10.48 -17.33 -13.99
N ARG A 45 -9.82 -17.72 -15.09
CA ARG A 45 -8.49 -17.24 -15.46
C ARG A 45 -8.50 -16.66 -16.87
N VAL A 46 -7.69 -15.61 -17.07
CA VAL A 46 -7.39 -15.00 -18.37
C VAL A 46 -5.88 -14.77 -18.39
N GLU A 47 -5.19 -15.23 -19.44
CA GLU A 47 -3.72 -15.17 -19.55
C GLU A 47 -3.01 -15.66 -18.26
N GLY A 48 -3.52 -16.74 -17.67
CA GLY A 48 -2.95 -17.33 -16.45
C GLY A 48 -3.25 -16.59 -15.14
N ALA A 49 -3.78 -15.36 -15.17
CA ALA A 49 -4.13 -14.61 -13.96
C ALA A 49 -5.55 -14.94 -13.48
N HIS A 50 -5.79 -14.89 -12.17
CA HIS A 50 -7.12 -15.04 -11.59
C HIS A 50 -7.94 -13.76 -11.82
N VAL A 51 -9.18 -13.91 -12.26
CA VAL A 51 -10.08 -12.76 -12.44
C VAL A 51 -10.81 -12.50 -11.13
N SER A 52 -10.51 -11.39 -10.47
CA SER A 52 -11.24 -10.90 -9.31
C SER A 52 -12.60 -10.30 -9.71
N GLY A 53 -13.45 -9.97 -8.74
CA GLY A 53 -14.71 -9.28 -9.00
C GLY A 53 -14.53 -7.93 -9.70
N SER A 54 -13.56 -7.11 -9.25
CA SER A 54 -13.25 -5.81 -9.89
C SER A 54 -12.78 -6.00 -11.34
N MET A 55 -11.91 -6.97 -11.58
CA MET A 55 -11.41 -7.29 -12.92
C MET A 55 -12.51 -7.81 -13.83
N PHE A 56 -13.47 -8.56 -13.29
CA PHE A 56 -14.62 -9.05 -14.04
C PHE A 56 -15.52 -7.89 -14.48
N VAL A 57 -15.77 -6.91 -13.60
CA VAL A 57 -16.52 -5.69 -13.94
C VAL A 57 -15.80 -4.90 -15.02
N ASP A 58 -14.49 -4.73 -14.91
CA ASP A 58 -13.68 -4.07 -15.94
C ASP A 58 -13.78 -4.79 -17.29
N LEU A 59 -13.67 -6.12 -17.30
CA LEU A 59 -13.81 -6.94 -18.51
C LEU A 59 -15.20 -6.78 -19.14
N ALA A 60 -16.26 -6.87 -18.34
CA ALA A 60 -17.63 -6.70 -18.81
C ALA A 60 -17.83 -5.30 -19.42
N SER A 61 -17.32 -4.26 -18.76
CA SER A 61 -17.34 -2.89 -19.26
C SER A 61 -16.61 -2.76 -20.61
N GLU A 62 -15.39 -3.30 -20.73
CA GLU A 62 -14.63 -3.26 -21.99
C GLU A 62 -15.33 -4.00 -23.14
N TYR A 63 -15.95 -5.16 -22.86
CA TYR A 63 -16.75 -5.86 -23.86
C TYR A 63 -18.00 -5.08 -24.26
N CYS A 64 -18.74 -4.52 -23.30
CA CYS A 64 -19.92 -3.70 -23.61
C CYS A 64 -19.55 -2.47 -24.44
N LYS A 65 -18.43 -1.79 -24.14
CA LYS A 65 -17.93 -0.65 -24.94
C LYS A 65 -17.64 -1.06 -26.38
N ALA A 66 -16.94 -2.19 -26.58
CA ALA A 66 -16.63 -2.68 -27.91
C ALA A 66 -17.91 -3.01 -28.71
N ILE A 67 -18.83 -3.76 -28.11
CA ILE A 67 -20.11 -4.15 -28.73
C ILE A 67 -20.93 -2.90 -29.10
N ASN A 68 -21.09 -1.97 -28.16
CA ASN A 68 -21.86 -0.75 -28.37
C ASN A 68 -21.19 0.22 -29.36
N GLY A 69 -19.86 0.12 -29.52
CA GLY A 69 -19.08 0.87 -30.49
C GLY A 69 -18.99 0.22 -31.87
N SER A 70 -19.79 -0.82 -32.16
CA SER A 70 -19.74 -1.60 -33.41
C SER A 70 -18.37 -2.23 -33.70
N ALA A 71 -17.57 -2.46 -32.67
CA ALA A 71 -16.29 -3.15 -32.74
C ALA A 71 -16.42 -4.60 -32.24
N VAL A 72 -15.58 -5.49 -32.75
CA VAL A 72 -15.55 -6.88 -32.26
C VAL A 72 -14.80 -6.93 -30.93
N PRO A 73 -15.44 -7.35 -29.82
CA PRO A 73 -14.76 -7.51 -28.54
C PRO A 73 -13.71 -8.63 -28.64
N THR A 74 -12.44 -8.31 -28.36
CA THR A 74 -11.39 -9.33 -28.27
C THR A 74 -10.95 -9.53 -26.82
N ILE A 75 -10.67 -10.77 -26.46
CA ILE A 75 -10.20 -11.11 -25.11
C ILE A 75 -8.89 -10.37 -24.80
N GLN A 76 -7.96 -10.34 -25.76
CA GLN A 76 -6.64 -9.76 -25.57
C GLN A 76 -6.69 -8.25 -25.32
N SER A 77 -7.47 -7.49 -26.10
CA SER A 77 -7.55 -6.03 -25.96
C SER A 77 -8.27 -5.63 -24.67
N ALA A 78 -9.37 -6.30 -24.31
CA ALA A 78 -10.07 -6.07 -23.06
C ALA A 78 -9.17 -6.42 -21.86
N TRP A 79 -8.49 -7.56 -21.91
CA TRP A 79 -7.59 -7.99 -20.85
C TRP A 79 -6.42 -7.04 -20.64
N THR A 80 -5.78 -6.57 -21.71
CA THR A 80 -4.70 -5.59 -21.65
C THR A 80 -5.16 -4.30 -20.96
N SER A 81 -6.37 -3.83 -21.29
CA SER A 81 -6.95 -2.63 -20.69
C SER A 81 -7.27 -2.83 -19.20
N VAL A 82 -7.79 -4.00 -18.82
CA VAL A 82 -8.05 -4.39 -17.42
C VAL A 82 -6.74 -4.42 -16.63
N VAL A 83 -5.70 -5.07 -17.14
CA VAL A 83 -4.39 -5.14 -16.46
C VAL A 83 -3.83 -3.75 -16.23
N GLN A 84 -3.85 -2.87 -17.24
CA GLN A 84 -3.38 -1.49 -17.08
C GLN A 84 -4.20 -0.70 -16.07
N HIS A 85 -5.54 -0.85 -16.07
CA HIS A 85 -6.40 -0.21 -15.09
C HIS A 85 -6.07 -0.67 -13.67
N GLN A 86 -5.98 -1.98 -13.44
CA GLN A 86 -5.67 -2.55 -12.14
C GLN A 86 -4.26 -2.18 -11.66
N LEU A 87 -3.26 -2.15 -12.55
CA LEU A 87 -1.91 -1.70 -12.20
C LEU A 87 -1.89 -0.24 -11.73
N ARG A 88 -2.69 0.62 -12.36
CA ARG A 88 -2.83 2.03 -11.95
C ARG A 88 -3.45 2.15 -10.55
N LEU A 89 -4.49 1.36 -10.26
CA LEU A 89 -5.09 1.31 -8.93
C LEU A 89 -4.10 0.80 -7.88
N CYS A 90 -3.41 -0.31 -8.18
CA CYS A 90 -2.41 -0.90 -7.30
C CYS A 90 -1.24 0.05 -7.03
N LEU A 91 -0.78 0.81 -8.03
CA LEU A 91 0.23 1.86 -7.85
C LEU A 91 -0.26 2.95 -6.89
N LYS A 92 -1.48 3.45 -7.10
CA LYS A 92 -2.08 4.48 -6.26
C LYS A 92 -2.17 4.02 -4.81
N ASP A 93 -2.69 2.82 -4.58
CA ASP A 93 -2.89 2.27 -3.25
C ASP A 93 -1.57 1.97 -2.55
N ALA A 94 -0.59 1.42 -3.28
CA ALA A 94 0.76 1.18 -2.76
C ALA A 94 1.45 2.48 -2.31
N VAL A 95 1.35 3.55 -3.10
CA VAL A 95 1.88 4.87 -2.74
C VAL A 95 1.15 5.45 -1.54
N GLN A 96 -0.18 5.28 -1.46
CA GLN A 96 -0.96 5.77 -0.33
C GLN A 96 -0.59 5.06 0.98
N VAL A 97 -0.45 3.74 0.94
CA VAL A 97 0.00 2.94 2.10
C VAL A 97 1.39 3.38 2.56
N TYR A 98 2.33 3.54 1.62
CA TYR A 98 3.67 4.04 1.93
C TYR A 98 3.61 5.43 2.60
N ARG A 99 2.83 6.35 2.04
CA ARG A 99 2.66 7.71 2.58
C ARG A 99 2.09 7.71 3.99
N SER A 100 1.03 6.94 4.24
CA SER A 100 0.41 6.84 5.57
C SER A 100 1.41 6.31 6.59
N GLN A 101 2.11 5.21 6.27
CA GLN A 101 3.11 4.62 7.17
C GLN A 101 4.25 5.59 7.49
N MET A 102 4.78 6.31 6.48
CA MET A 102 5.83 7.31 6.70
C MET A 102 5.31 8.52 7.49
N ASN A 103 4.06 8.93 7.28
CA ASN A 103 3.47 10.03 8.03
C ASN A 103 3.37 9.68 9.51
N ASP A 104 2.77 8.53 9.81
CA ASP A 104 2.41 8.14 11.17
C ASP A 104 3.63 7.71 11.98
N LYS A 105 4.64 7.10 11.35
CA LYS A 105 5.83 6.57 12.04
C LYS A 105 7.08 7.43 11.93
N ALA A 106 7.14 8.35 10.96
CA ALA A 106 8.31 9.23 10.79
C ALA A 106 7.95 10.71 10.91
N MET A 107 7.11 11.25 10.03
CA MET A 107 6.87 12.71 9.95
C MET A 107 6.39 13.33 11.28
N GLN A 108 5.56 12.63 12.05
CA GLN A 108 5.05 13.12 13.34
C GLN A 108 6.09 13.08 14.47
N HIS A 109 7.24 12.46 14.25
CA HIS A 109 8.26 12.20 15.28
C HIS A 109 9.63 12.78 14.94
N LEU A 110 9.73 13.66 13.94
CA LEU A 110 10.98 14.32 13.57
C LEU A 110 11.40 15.36 14.65
N PRO A 111 12.70 15.53 14.95
CA PRO A 111 13.83 14.86 14.31
C PRO A 111 14.10 13.46 14.89
N MET A 112 14.62 12.57 14.04
CA MET A 112 14.96 11.20 14.39
C MET A 112 16.31 10.75 13.82
N ASN A 113 16.86 9.67 14.37
CA ASN A 113 18.11 9.08 13.89
C ASN A 113 17.96 8.51 12.47
N GLU A 114 19.01 8.61 11.67
CA GLU A 114 18.98 8.17 10.27
C GLU A 114 18.69 6.67 10.12
N ASP A 115 19.25 5.84 11.00
CA ASP A 115 18.99 4.39 11.01
C ASP A 115 17.51 4.07 11.29
N GLN A 116 16.91 4.78 12.25
CA GLN A 116 15.49 4.60 12.60
C GLN A 116 14.58 5.04 11.44
N LEU A 117 14.92 6.16 10.80
CA LEU A 117 14.22 6.66 9.63
C LEU A 117 14.33 5.67 8.45
N HIS A 118 15.52 5.10 8.25
CA HIS A 118 15.77 4.12 7.19
C HIS A 118 14.99 2.82 7.40
N GLU A 119 14.97 2.28 8.62
CA GLU A 119 14.17 1.07 8.93
C GLU A 119 12.67 1.33 8.78
N THR A 120 12.20 2.51 9.17
CA THR A 120 10.79 2.92 8.95
C THR A 120 10.46 2.97 7.45
N HIS A 121 11.35 3.56 6.64
CA HIS A 121 11.22 3.57 5.18
C HIS A 121 11.17 2.15 4.58
N LYS A 122 12.07 1.27 5.01
CA LYS A 122 12.15 -0.11 4.52
C LYS A 122 10.87 -0.88 4.83
N ALA A 123 10.34 -0.75 6.05
CA ALA A 123 9.08 -1.36 6.45
C ALA A 123 7.88 -0.81 5.64
N ALA A 124 7.77 0.51 5.50
CA ALA A 124 6.72 1.15 4.72
C ALA A 124 6.76 0.74 3.24
N LYS A 125 7.96 0.68 2.65
CA LYS A 125 8.18 0.25 1.28
C LYS A 125 7.78 -1.20 1.05
N ALA A 126 8.08 -2.09 2.00
CA ALA A 126 7.69 -3.49 1.93
C ALA A 126 6.17 -3.66 1.92
N GLU A 127 5.44 -2.92 2.77
CA GLU A 127 3.96 -3.01 2.81
C GLU A 127 3.33 -2.42 1.53
N GLY A 128 3.83 -1.29 1.03
CA GLY A 128 3.40 -0.75 -0.27
C GLY A 128 3.64 -1.73 -1.42
N LEU A 129 4.79 -2.41 -1.44
CA LEU A 129 5.11 -3.40 -2.46
C LEU A 129 4.20 -4.63 -2.39
N LYS A 130 3.83 -5.08 -1.18
CA LYS A 130 2.89 -6.19 -0.98
C LYS A 130 1.52 -5.90 -1.60
N VAL A 131 1.02 -4.67 -1.43
CA VAL A 131 -0.23 -4.22 -2.07
C VAL A 131 -0.10 -4.23 -3.59
N PHE A 132 0.99 -3.66 -4.13
CA PHE A 132 1.23 -3.62 -5.57
C PHE A 132 1.30 -5.02 -6.22
N LEU A 133 1.87 -6.01 -5.53
CA LEU A 133 2.06 -7.37 -6.03
C LEU A 133 0.87 -8.31 -5.79
N ALA A 134 -0.13 -7.89 -4.99
CA ALA A 134 -1.25 -8.74 -4.60
C ALA A 134 -2.02 -9.39 -5.78
N PRO A 135 -2.26 -8.70 -6.92
CA PRO A 135 -2.96 -9.30 -8.06
C PRO A 135 -2.19 -10.40 -8.80
N LYS A 136 -0.88 -10.54 -8.55
CA LYS A 136 -0.01 -11.55 -9.19
C LYS A 136 -0.03 -11.49 -10.74
N PHE A 137 -0.01 -10.28 -11.30
CA PHE A 137 0.19 -10.08 -12.73
C PHE A 137 1.57 -10.57 -13.18
N ASP A 138 1.72 -10.83 -14.48
CA ASP A 138 3.00 -11.28 -15.04
C ASP A 138 4.08 -10.21 -14.88
N SER A 139 5.17 -10.58 -14.19
CA SER A 139 6.34 -9.74 -13.99
C SER A 139 7.12 -9.42 -15.26
N ASN A 140 6.91 -10.19 -16.33
CA ASN A 140 7.50 -9.96 -17.64
C ASN A 140 6.70 -8.99 -18.51
N ASP A 141 5.46 -8.68 -18.14
CA ASP A 141 4.65 -7.71 -18.85
C ASP A 141 5.33 -6.32 -18.86
N PRO A 142 5.47 -5.66 -20.02
CA PRO A 142 6.11 -4.35 -20.12
C PRO A 142 5.43 -3.28 -19.26
N LYS A 143 4.09 -3.29 -19.18
CA LYS A 143 3.32 -2.34 -18.36
C LYS A 143 3.53 -2.64 -16.88
N PHE A 144 3.57 -3.90 -16.48
CA PHE A 144 3.92 -4.25 -15.09
C PHE A 144 5.27 -3.66 -14.69
N ARG A 145 6.31 -3.81 -15.54
CA ARG A 145 7.65 -3.27 -15.27
C ARG A 145 7.66 -1.75 -15.21
N GLU A 146 6.92 -1.08 -16.10
CA GLU A 146 6.73 0.38 -16.12
C GLU A 146 6.13 0.87 -14.79
N TYR A 147 4.98 0.34 -14.37
CA TYR A 147 4.32 0.74 -13.13
C TYR A 147 5.14 0.39 -11.88
N ARG A 148 5.91 -0.71 -11.91
CA ARG A 148 6.83 -1.06 -10.82
C ARG A 148 7.99 -0.08 -10.71
N ALA A 149 8.57 0.35 -11.83
CA ALA A 149 9.61 1.37 -11.85
C ALA A 149 9.07 2.72 -11.38
N GLU A 150 7.85 3.07 -11.77
CA GLU A 150 7.15 4.27 -11.31
C GLU A 150 6.93 4.25 -9.79
N LEU A 151 6.45 3.13 -9.23
CA LEU A 151 6.32 2.96 -7.78
C LEU A 151 7.65 3.22 -7.07
N ALA A 152 8.73 2.61 -7.55
CA ALA A 152 10.06 2.80 -6.98
C ALA A 152 10.51 4.27 -7.05
N SER A 153 10.21 4.97 -8.14
CA SER A 153 10.50 6.40 -8.30
C SER A 153 9.74 7.27 -7.30
N ARG A 154 8.41 7.07 -7.20
CA ARG A 154 7.55 7.83 -6.28
C ARG A 154 7.97 7.61 -4.82
N VAL A 155 8.28 6.37 -4.45
CA VAL A 155 8.76 6.03 -3.09
C VAL A 155 10.09 6.71 -2.78
N ARG A 156 11.04 6.73 -3.73
CA ARG A 156 12.32 7.44 -3.56
C ARG A 156 12.10 8.95 -3.34
N GLN A 157 11.30 9.59 -4.19
CA GLN A 157 11.01 11.02 -4.08
C GLN A 157 10.39 11.38 -2.72
N LEU A 158 9.42 10.58 -2.26
CA LEU A 158 8.82 10.77 -0.94
C LEU A 158 9.83 10.58 0.19
N TYR A 159 10.73 9.61 0.07
CA TYR A 159 11.76 9.38 1.08
C TYR A 159 12.75 10.55 1.18
N GLU A 160 13.23 11.08 0.05
CA GLU A 160 14.12 12.25 0.07
C GLU A 160 13.44 13.48 0.66
N HIS A 161 12.14 13.67 0.42
CA HIS A 161 11.39 14.73 1.09
C HIS A 161 11.39 14.56 2.62
N VAL A 162 11.09 13.36 3.13
CA VAL A 162 11.11 13.09 4.58
C VAL A 162 12.52 13.30 5.16
N LYS A 163 13.58 12.91 4.43
CA LYS A 163 14.96 13.18 4.87
C LYS A 163 15.26 14.67 4.98
N ALA A 164 14.83 15.48 4.01
CA ALA A 164 15.01 16.93 4.04
C ALA A 164 14.27 17.55 5.24
N GLU A 165 13.02 17.12 5.49
CA GLU A 165 12.26 17.56 6.67
C GLU A 165 12.93 17.14 7.98
N ASN A 166 13.50 15.93 8.04
CA ASN A 166 14.24 15.45 9.21
C ASN A 166 15.49 16.29 9.48
N ALA A 167 16.26 16.60 8.43
CA ALA A 167 17.44 17.46 8.54
C ALA A 167 17.07 18.86 9.02
N GLY A 168 16.05 19.49 8.42
CA GLY A 168 15.57 20.81 8.84
C GLY A 168 15.03 20.82 10.28
N SER A 169 14.30 19.78 10.70
CA SER A 169 13.83 19.66 12.09
C SER A 169 14.98 19.45 13.07
N SER A 170 15.98 18.64 12.68
CA SER A 170 17.16 18.36 13.49
C SER A 170 18.00 19.62 13.70
N GLN A 171 18.22 20.40 12.65
CA GLN A 171 18.93 21.67 12.74
C GLN A 171 18.24 22.63 13.71
N ARG A 172 16.92 22.86 13.53
CA ARG A 172 16.13 23.74 14.42
C ARG A 172 16.15 23.27 15.88
N HIS A 173 16.11 21.97 16.13
CA HIS A 173 16.18 21.38 17.46
C HIS A 173 17.56 21.62 18.09
N CYS A 174 18.63 21.31 17.35
CA CYS A 174 20.01 21.47 17.79
C CYS A 174 20.36 22.93 18.07
N GLU A 175 20.01 23.86 17.17
CA GLU A 175 20.26 25.30 17.37
C GLU A 175 19.54 25.85 18.61
N ARG A 176 18.30 25.42 18.85
CA ARG A 176 17.53 25.83 20.03
C ARG A 176 18.17 25.30 21.30
N LEU A 177 18.58 24.03 21.30
CA LEU A 177 19.26 23.40 22.42
C LEU A 177 20.61 24.07 22.72
N ALA A 178 21.40 24.37 21.68
CA ALA A 178 22.67 25.08 21.83
C ALA A 178 22.47 26.47 22.45
N LYS A 179 21.47 27.25 22.00
CA LYS A 179 21.11 28.54 22.57
C LYS A 179 20.65 28.44 24.03
N GLU A 180 19.82 27.46 24.36
CA GLU A 180 19.37 27.18 25.73
C GLU A 180 20.56 26.92 26.66
N LEU A 181 21.46 26.01 26.25
CA LEU A 181 22.63 25.63 27.04
C LEU A 181 23.63 26.78 27.17
N HIS A 182 23.86 27.53 26.09
CA HIS A 182 24.70 28.73 26.11
C HIS A 182 24.17 29.77 27.11
N SER A 183 22.89 30.12 27.02
CA SER A 183 22.28 31.12 27.91
C SER A 183 22.32 30.67 29.37
N ARG A 184 22.11 29.36 29.62
CA ARG A 184 22.06 28.79 30.97
C ARG A 184 23.43 28.71 31.65
N HIS A 185 24.47 28.31 30.92
CA HIS A 185 25.78 27.97 31.48
C HIS A 185 26.83 29.06 31.28
N ILE A 186 26.72 29.86 30.22
CA ILE A 186 27.78 30.81 29.81
C ILE A 186 27.39 32.24 30.21
N GLU A 187 26.21 32.72 29.81
CA GLU A 187 25.79 34.11 30.07
C GLU A 187 25.62 34.42 31.57
N THR A 188 25.15 33.44 32.34
CA THR A 188 24.99 33.53 33.80
C THR A 188 26.32 33.65 34.56
N GLN A 189 27.42 33.15 34.00
CA GLN A 189 28.74 33.13 34.65
C GLN A 189 29.60 34.33 34.23
N PHE A 190 29.50 34.81 32.99
CA PHE A 190 30.20 36.02 32.53
C PHE A 190 29.82 37.28 33.34
N GLY A 191 28.59 37.37 33.83
CA GLY A 191 28.15 38.46 34.71
C GLY A 191 28.71 38.41 36.14
N ARG A 192 29.35 37.30 36.55
CA ARG A 192 29.80 37.06 37.93
C ARG A 192 31.32 37.20 38.15
N GLY A 193 32.09 37.45 37.08
CA GLY A 193 33.54 37.68 37.19
C GLY A 193 34.34 36.47 37.69
N GLN A 194 33.90 35.24 37.40
CA GLN A 194 34.62 34.02 37.81
C GLN A 194 35.87 33.76 36.95
N GLY A 195 36.84 33.04 37.52
CA GLY A 195 38.06 32.61 36.82
C GLY A 195 37.82 31.60 35.70
N LEU A 196 38.87 31.28 34.93
CA LEU A 196 38.79 30.45 33.72
C LEU A 196 38.36 28.98 34.00
N GLU A 197 38.79 28.42 35.13
CA GLU A 197 38.58 26.99 35.46
C GLU A 197 37.10 26.61 35.67
N PRO A 198 36.29 27.32 36.48
CA PRO A 198 34.85 27.08 36.58
C PRO A 198 34.10 27.17 35.25
N LEU A 199 34.52 28.09 34.37
CA LEU A 199 33.91 28.29 33.06
C LEU A 199 34.17 27.11 32.12
N LEU A 200 35.37 26.53 32.17
CA LEU A 200 35.69 25.32 31.42
C LEU A 200 34.87 24.11 31.89
N GLN A 201 34.65 23.96 33.20
CA GLN A 201 33.86 22.87 33.76
C GLN A 201 32.36 22.98 33.36
N GLU A 202 31.78 24.18 33.43
CA GLU A 202 30.41 24.45 32.98
C GLU A 202 30.24 24.22 31.47
N TRP A 203 31.25 24.60 30.68
CA TRP A 203 31.28 24.32 29.24
C TRP A 203 31.29 22.83 28.92
N GLU A 204 32.09 22.02 29.65
CA GLU A 204 32.08 20.56 29.48
C GLU A 204 30.73 19.95 29.84
N GLN A 205 30.09 20.42 30.92
CA GLN A 205 28.74 19.98 31.28
C GLN A 205 27.70 20.33 30.21
N ALA A 206 27.77 21.54 29.64
CA ALA A 206 26.90 21.95 28.55
C ALA A 206 27.11 21.09 27.29
N ARG A 207 28.37 20.76 26.94
CA ARG A 207 28.68 19.87 25.81
C ARG A 207 28.16 18.47 26.02
N GLU A 208 28.31 17.91 27.21
CA GLU A 208 27.81 16.57 27.51
C GLU A 208 26.28 16.54 27.50
N ALA A 209 25.63 17.55 28.09
CA ALA A 209 24.17 17.71 28.03
C ALA A 209 23.66 17.85 26.60
N TYR A 210 24.38 18.59 25.74
CA TYR A 210 24.06 18.69 24.32
C TYR A 210 24.19 17.33 23.63
N ARG A 211 25.30 16.60 23.83
CA ARG A 211 25.52 15.29 23.20
C ARG A 211 24.42 14.28 23.55
N GLN A 212 23.89 14.36 24.76
CA GLN A 212 22.81 13.49 25.22
C GLN A 212 21.42 13.90 24.68
N ARG A 213 21.19 15.19 24.43
CA ARG A 213 19.86 15.74 24.04
C ARG A 213 19.73 16.07 22.54
N ALA A 214 20.83 16.20 21.82
CA ALA A 214 20.83 16.50 20.38
C ALA A 214 20.37 15.27 19.59
N MET A 215 19.50 15.49 18.60
CA MET A 215 18.87 14.43 17.83
C MET A 215 18.92 14.72 16.33
N GLY A 216 19.02 13.66 15.55
CA GLY A 216 19.02 13.73 14.09
C GLY A 216 20.38 14.09 13.47
N PRO A 217 20.41 14.27 12.14
CA PRO A 217 21.66 14.40 11.38
C PRO A 217 22.47 15.66 11.70
N ALA A 218 21.84 16.77 12.11
CA ALA A 218 22.53 18.04 12.35
C ALA A 218 23.29 18.10 13.69
N ARG A 219 23.25 17.03 14.51
CA ARG A 219 23.82 17.02 15.86
C ARG A 219 25.30 17.42 15.91
N THR A 220 26.09 17.02 14.90
CA THR A 220 27.53 17.28 14.81
C THR A 220 27.88 18.61 14.16
N GLU A 221 26.91 19.26 13.50
CA GLU A 221 27.16 20.50 12.74
C GLU A 221 26.96 21.76 13.60
N VAL A 222 26.12 21.68 14.64
CA VAL A 222 25.76 22.84 15.47
C VAL A 222 26.68 23.03 16.70
N LEU A 223 27.40 22.00 17.13
CA LEU A 223 28.31 22.03 18.29
C LEU A 223 29.75 22.23 17.87
#